data_AF-A0A353Q5L1-F1
#
_entry.id   AF-A0A353Q5L1-F1
#
_cell.length_a   1.000
_cell.length_b   1.000
_cell.length_c   1.000
_cell.angle_alpha   90.00
_cell.angle_beta   90.00
_cell.angle_gamma   90.00
#
_symmetry.space_group_name_H-M   'P 1'
#
loop_
_entity.id
_entity.type
_entity.pdbx_description
1 polymer ?
#
loop_
_entity_poly.entity_id
_entity_poly.type
_entity_poly.pdbx_seq_one_letter_code
_entity_poly.pdbx_strand_id
1 'polypeptide(L)'
;MAKLKTVYFCSNCGYESPKWMGKCPSCGEWGTFVEELVQKNSASKQADTRSFDSVQSQPLPLKDIKADEEPRIDMLDGELNRVLGG
;
A
#
# COMPACT_ATOMS: atom_id res chain seq x y z
N MET A 1 -10.12 -7.91 0.12
CA MET A 1 -11.33 -7.39 -0.55
C MET A 1 -10.95 -6.10 -1.27
N ALA A 2 -11.17 -6.01 -2.58
CA ALA A 2 -10.80 -4.84 -3.36
C ALA A 2 -11.64 -3.63 -2.89
N LYS A 3 -10.97 -2.62 -2.36
CA LYS A 3 -11.62 -1.39 -1.87
C LYS A 3 -12.25 -0.68 -3.07
N LEU A 4 -13.58 -0.58 -3.07
CA LEU A 4 -14.34 0.20 -4.05
C LEU A 4 -13.81 1.64 -4.00
N LYS A 5 -13.35 2.16 -5.14
CA LYS A 5 -12.98 3.57 -5.30
C LYS A 5 -14.13 4.26 -6.02
N THR A 6 -14.73 5.24 -5.36
CA THR A 6 -15.73 6.13 -5.97
C THR A 6 -15.00 7.17 -6.80
N VAL A 7 -15.51 7.43 -8.01
CA VAL A 7 -15.01 8.49 -8.91
C VAL A 7 -16.20 9.34 -9.32
N TYR A 8 -16.00 10.64 -9.42
CA TYR A 8 -17.01 11.61 -9.81
C TYR A 8 -16.71 12.12 -11.22
N PHE A 9 -17.68 12.01 -12.11
CA PHE A 9 -17.56 12.41 -13.51
C PHE A 9 -18.43 13.63 -13.80
N CYS A 10 -17.91 14.61 -14.54
CA CYS A 10 -18.69 15.76 -14.96
C CYS A 10 -19.47 15.43 -16.24
N SER A 11 -20.81 15.41 -16.19
CA SER A 11 -21.66 15.09 -17.34
C SER A 11 -21.56 16.10 -18.51
N ASN A 12 -20.98 17.28 -18.30
CA ASN A 12 -20.87 18.31 -19.33
C ASN A 12 -19.57 18.23 -20.15
N CYS A 13 -18.43 17.94 -19.50
CA CYS A 13 -17.11 17.95 -20.15
C CYS A 13 -16.34 16.64 -20.01
N GLY A 14 -16.86 15.70 -19.23
CA GLY A 14 -16.23 14.42 -18.96
C GLY A 14 -15.01 14.45 -18.04
N TYR A 15 -14.84 15.51 -17.27
CA TYR A 15 -13.79 15.59 -16.26
C TYR A 15 -14.03 14.61 -15.11
N GLU A 16 -13.04 13.78 -14.79
CA GLU A 16 -13.07 12.86 -13.65
C GLU A 16 -12.35 13.43 -12.42
N SER A 17 -12.92 13.20 -11.24
CA SER A 17 -12.36 13.62 -9.96
C SER A 17 -12.54 12.53 -8.90
N PRO A 18 -11.53 12.23 -8.07
CA PRO A 18 -11.66 11.29 -6.96
C PRO A 18 -12.45 11.85 -5.76
N LYS A 19 -12.84 13.13 -5.80
CA LYS A 19 -13.58 13.81 -4.73
C LYS A 19 -14.65 14.73 -5.32
N TRP A 20 -15.83 14.78 -4.68
CA TRP A 20 -16.88 15.72 -5.04
C TRP A 20 -16.42 17.16 -4.83
N MET A 21 -16.49 17.98 -5.87
CA MET A 21 -16.02 19.37 -5.82
C MET A 21 -17.13 20.41 -6.05
N GLY A 22 -18.37 20.01 -6.33
CA GLY A 22 -19.53 20.90 -6.57
C GLY A 22 -19.46 21.72 -7.85
N LYS A 23 -18.29 22.30 -8.18
CA LYS A 23 -17.96 23.03 -9.40
C LYS A 23 -16.90 22.28 -10.19
N CYS A 24 -17.14 22.06 -11.49
CA CYS A 24 -16.17 21.41 -12.36
C CYS A 24 -14.99 22.35 -12.67
N PRO A 25 -13.72 21.94 -12.43
CA PRO A 25 -12.56 22.78 -12.74
C PRO A 25 -12.29 22.92 -14.25
N SER A 26 -12.81 21.99 -15.06
CA SER A 26 -12.59 22.02 -16.52
C SER A 26 -13.60 22.89 -17.25
N CYS A 27 -14.89 22.83 -16.90
CA CYS A 27 -15.94 23.59 -17.60
C CYS A 27 -16.59 24.69 -16.76
N GLY A 28 -16.25 24.82 -15.48
CA GLY A 28 -16.78 25.87 -14.59
C GLY A 28 -18.23 25.70 -14.15
N GLU A 29 -18.93 24.70 -14.68
CA GLU A 29 -20.34 24.39 -14.36
C GLU A 29 -20.52 23.87 -12.93
N TRP A 30 -21.66 24.21 -12.34
CA TRP A 30 -22.06 23.78 -11.01
C TRP A 30 -23.06 22.62 -11.07
N GLY A 31 -22.92 21.65 -10.16
CA GLY A 31 -23.90 20.56 -10.02
C GLY A 31 -23.90 19.52 -11.13
N THR A 32 -22.88 19.49 -11.99
CA THR A 32 -22.76 18.55 -13.12
C THR A 32 -21.92 17.31 -12.80
N PHE A 33 -21.43 17.16 -11.56
CA PHE A 33 -20.74 15.95 -11.13
C PHE A 33 -21.75 14.85 -10.83
N VAL A 34 -21.53 13.67 -11.40
CA VAL A 34 -22.29 12.45 -11.16
C VAL A 34 -21.32 11.43 -10.57
N GLU A 35 -21.77 10.69 -9.57
CA GLU A 35 -20.98 9.63 -8.96
C GLU A 35 -21.09 8.34 -9.77
N GLU A 36 -19.95 7.78 -10.19
CA GLU A 36 -19.89 6.49 -10.84
C GLU A 36 -18.97 5.54 -10.07
N LEU A 37 -19.50 4.35 -9.77
CA LEU A 37 -18.76 3.30 -9.08
C LEU A 37 -17.88 2.58 -10.09
N VAL A 38 -16.62 3.00 -10.19
CA VAL A 38 -15.63 2.27 -11.00
C VAL A 38 -15.27 0.98 -10.26
N GLN A 39 -15.98 -0.10 -10.58
CA GLN A 39 -15.48 -1.43 -10.32
C GLN A 39 -14.26 -1.64 -11.21
N LYS A 40 -13.06 -1.57 -10.64
CA LYS A 40 -11.87 -2.14 -11.30
C LYS A 40 -12.13 -3.63 -11.46
N ASN A 41 -12.61 -4.03 -12.64
CA ASN A 41 -12.48 -5.39 -13.11
C ASN A 41 -10.99 -5.70 -13.05
N SER A 42 -10.59 -6.53 -12.10
CA SER A 42 -9.21 -6.95 -11.90
C SER A 42 -8.81 -7.92 -13.01
N ALA A 43 -8.70 -7.40 -14.22
CA ALA A 43 -8.16 -8.10 -15.38
C ALA A 43 -6.84 -7.43 -15.78
N SER A 44 -5.92 -7.38 -14.83
CA SER A 44 -4.47 -7.31 -15.08
C SER A 44 -3.80 -7.51 -13.74
N LYS A 45 -3.53 -8.77 -13.39
CA LYS A 45 -2.45 -9.08 -12.47
C LYS A 45 -1.16 -8.72 -13.20
N GLN A 46 -0.80 -7.44 -13.22
CA GLN A 46 0.62 -7.09 -13.37
C GLN A 46 1.29 -7.67 -12.14
N ALA A 47 1.95 -8.81 -12.33
CA ALA A 47 2.76 -9.43 -11.30
C ALA A 47 3.77 -8.37 -10.84
N ASP A 48 3.63 -7.95 -9.58
CA ASP A 48 4.58 -7.05 -8.97
C ASP A 48 5.90 -7.82 -8.85
N THR A 49 6.81 -7.56 -9.79
CA THR A 49 8.16 -8.19 -9.84
C THR A 49 9.03 -7.86 -8.62
N ARG A 50 8.54 -7.01 -7.70
CA ARG A 50 9.17 -6.72 -6.41
C ARG A 50 8.63 -7.59 -5.27
N SER A 51 7.59 -8.37 -5.51
CA SER A 51 7.05 -9.30 -4.52
C SER A 51 7.88 -10.59 -4.55
N PHE A 52 8.61 -10.85 -3.47
CA PHE A 52 9.19 -12.16 -3.22
C PHE A 52 8.05 -13.16 -3.03
N ASP A 53 7.67 -13.84 -4.10
CA ASP A 53 6.49 -14.73 -4.17
C ASP A 53 6.69 -16.08 -3.44
N SER A 54 7.80 -16.25 -2.71
CA SER A 54 8.18 -17.56 -2.15
C SER A 54 8.22 -17.64 -0.62
N VAL A 55 7.94 -16.57 0.14
CA VAL A 55 7.75 -16.69 1.59
C VAL A 55 6.64 -15.74 2.04
N GLN A 56 5.43 -16.28 2.19
CA GLN A 56 4.32 -15.59 2.86
C GLN A 56 4.63 -15.56 4.37
N SER A 57 5.44 -14.61 4.84
CA SER A 57 5.66 -14.42 6.28
C SER A 57 4.33 -13.97 6.92
N GLN A 58 3.74 -14.81 7.77
CA GLN A 58 2.54 -14.43 8.49
C GLN A 58 2.90 -13.51 9.66
N PRO A 59 2.21 -12.37 9.85
CA PRO A 59 2.44 -11.51 10.99
C PRO A 59 2.06 -12.22 12.29
N LEU A 60 3.01 -12.30 13.22
CA LEU A 60 2.81 -12.86 14.57
C LEU A 60 2.74 -11.71 15.59
N PRO A 61 1.84 -11.77 16.59
CA PRO A 61 1.84 -10.80 17.66
C PRO A 61 3.09 -10.98 18.53
N LEU A 62 3.60 -9.89 19.09
CA LEU A 62 4.88 -9.88 19.82
C LEU A 62 4.95 -10.90 20.96
N LYS A 63 3.83 -11.16 21.63
CA LYS A 63 3.70 -12.16 22.71
C LYS A 63 3.95 -13.61 22.28
N ASP A 64 3.79 -13.90 20.98
CA ASP A 64 3.92 -15.25 20.42
C ASP A 64 5.31 -15.46 19.78
N ILE A 65 6.18 -14.44 19.81
CA ILE A 65 7.58 -14.54 19.37
C ILE A 65 8.39 -15.21 20.48
N LYS A 66 9.01 -16.34 20.16
CA LYS A 66 9.98 -16.99 21.05
C LYS A 66 11.31 -16.25 20.95
N ALA A 67 11.84 -15.83 22.09
CA ALA A 67 13.21 -15.33 22.19
C ALA A 67 14.07 -16.49 22.72
N ASP A 68 14.93 -17.03 21.86
CA ASP A 68 15.93 -18.00 22.25
C ASP A 68 17.27 -17.27 22.47
N GLU A 69 18.08 -17.73 23.42
CA GLU A 69 19.43 -17.22 23.60
C GLU A 69 20.36 -17.88 22.58
N GLU A 70 20.74 -17.13 21.55
CA GLU A 70 21.78 -17.54 20.62
C GLU A 70 23.17 -17.13 21.15
N PRO A 71 24.19 -18.00 21.04
CA PRO A 71 25.54 -17.67 21.45
C PRO A 71 26.10 -16.53 20.60
N ARG A 72 26.75 -15.57 21.27
CA ARG A 72 27.47 -14.48 20.59
C ARG A 72 28.71 -15.03 19.88
N ILE A 73 29.07 -14.41 18.75
CA ILE A 73 30.14 -14.88 17.87
C ILE A 73 31.37 -14.02 18.14
N ASP A 74 32.34 -14.55 18.89
CA ASP A 74 33.58 -13.83 19.14
C ASP A 74 34.36 -13.57 17.83
N MET A 75 34.51 -12.29 17.48
CA MET A 75 35.25 -11.86 16.28
C MET A 75 36.76 -11.68 16.52
N LEU A 76 37.27 -12.06 17.70
CA LEU A 76 38.69 -11.94 18.09
C LEU A 76 39.23 -10.49 18.12
N ASP A 77 38.35 -9.50 18.07
CA ASP A 77 38.64 -8.07 18.17
C ASP A 77 37.64 -7.42 19.13
N GLY A 78 38.15 -6.81 20.20
CA GLY A 78 37.33 -6.24 21.26
C GLY A 78 36.54 -4.98 20.83
N GLU A 79 37.06 -4.17 19.92
CA GLU A 79 36.33 -3.00 19.41
C GLU A 79 35.20 -3.44 18.47
N LEU A 80 35.46 -4.47 17.65
CA LEU A 80 34.44 -5.03 16.75
C LEU A 80 33.30 -5.69 17.54
N ASN A 81 33.63 -6.49 18.55
CA ASN A 81 32.65 -7.14 19.44
C ASN A 81 31.84 -6.08 20.22
N ARG A 82 32.41 -4.91 20.54
CA ARG A 82 31.67 -3.82 21.19
C ARG A 82 30.56 -3.26 20.30
N VAL A 83 30.81 -3.14 18.99
CA VAL A 83 29.84 -2.59 18.03
C VAL A 83 28.78 -3.62 17.65
N LEU A 84 29.19 -4.87 17.41
CA LEU A 84 28.32 -5.91 16.89
C LEU A 84 27.64 -6.76 17.97
N GLY A 85 28.06 -6.60 19.23
CA GLY A 85 27.42 -7.26 20.36
C GLY A 85 27.98 -8.64 20.67
N GLY A 86 29.29 -8.81 20.58
CA GLY A 86 30.00 -10.00 21.05
C GLY A 86 30.50 -10.86 19.91
#